data_AF-A0A843Z0V6-F1
#
_entry.id   AF-A0A843Z0V6-F1
#
_cell.length_a   1.000
_cell.length_b   1.000
_cell.length_c   1.000
_cell.angle_alpha   90.00
_cell.angle_beta   90.00
_cell.angle_gamma   90.00
#
_symmetry.space_group_name_H-M   'P 1'
#
loop_
_entity.id
_entity.type
_entity.pdbx_description
1 polymer ?
#
loop_
_entity_poly.entity_id
_entity_poly.type
_entity_poly.pdbx_seq_one_letter_code
_entity_poly.pdbx_strand_id
1 'polypeptide(L)'
;MSKLRCAVLLVSSLLCTAYSHAQESQIPASVSNALQAAGIPLQNVSLYVQEASNSGKMMAAANVNVPMNPASTMKLLTTSAALELLGPTYSWKTQAYIDGKRTGTVLQGDLIFKGSGDPKMVLENFWLFLRQIRAKGIRDIRGNVVLDRSIYDDSVASDPSSFDGDPLKPYNVGPDALLVNYKALTFQFEPDDTTGLVNVAVDPPMAGYPVKPPRLDRNGKCGDWTGKLGSSFEGDGASFGGTFASSCGEKIWYVNPYKMSSAQYFGAVFRQMWSDLGGTFSGAIKTGNVPVGASMFTEWSSVTLPEVIRDINKYSNNVMARQLLLTIGYETSKTPATPESGARAVKSWLASKGIPDNGLVIANGSGLSRTERISANTMGHLLVSEFQSSTMPEFISSMPLVGYDGTMRKRLKNQSVAGQAHMKTGTLDNVRALAGYVLAASGKYYVVAFFINSGNAPRGQAAQDALLQWVYENG
;
A
#
# COMPACT_ATOMS: atom_id res chain seq x y z
N MET A 1 -34.05 9.92 91.59
CA MET A 1 -32.74 10.32 91.04
C MET A 1 -31.95 9.07 90.66
N SER A 2 -31.63 8.94 89.37
CA SER A 2 -30.41 8.34 88.79
C SER A 2 -29.83 7.05 89.43
N LYS A 3 -29.77 5.96 88.66
CA LYS A 3 -28.49 5.46 88.11
C LYS A 3 -28.67 4.39 87.01
N LEU A 4 -27.89 4.62 85.96
CA LEU A 4 -27.64 3.86 84.73
C LEU A 4 -26.96 2.49 84.95
N ARG A 5 -27.19 1.54 84.02
CA ARG A 5 -26.17 0.70 83.33
C ARG A 5 -26.87 -0.11 82.21
N CYS A 6 -26.69 0.30 80.95
CA CYS A 6 -25.78 -0.25 79.94
C CYS A 6 -26.23 -1.60 79.34
N ALA A 7 -26.84 -1.54 78.15
CA ALA A 7 -26.91 -2.64 77.20
C ALA A 7 -26.38 -2.13 75.85
N VAL A 8 -25.35 -2.82 75.35
CA VAL A 8 -24.68 -2.58 74.07
C VAL A 8 -25.51 -3.21 72.96
N LEU A 9 -25.87 -2.44 71.93
CA LEU A 9 -26.45 -2.96 70.68
C LEU A 9 -25.56 -2.51 69.52
N LEU A 10 -24.89 -3.50 68.92
CA LEU A 10 -24.14 -3.39 67.67
C LEU A 10 -25.12 -3.13 66.52
N VAL A 11 -24.95 -2.00 65.82
CA VAL A 11 -25.62 -1.71 64.56
C VAL A 11 -24.73 -2.20 63.43
N SER A 12 -25.17 -3.25 62.74
CA SER A 12 -24.54 -3.75 61.51
C SER A 12 -25.12 -3.01 60.30
N SER A 13 -24.37 -2.06 59.75
CA SER A 13 -24.70 -1.36 58.51
C SER A 13 -24.34 -2.23 57.29
N LEU A 14 -25.36 -2.75 56.62
CA LEU A 14 -25.23 -3.35 55.28
C LEU A 14 -25.09 -2.23 54.23
N LEU A 15 -23.86 -1.98 53.80
CA LEU A 15 -23.56 -1.24 52.58
C LEU A 15 -23.81 -2.16 51.38
N CYS A 16 -24.94 -1.98 50.69
CA CYS A 16 -25.14 -2.50 49.33
C CYS A 16 -24.22 -1.72 48.38
N THR A 17 -23.05 -2.27 48.07
CA THR A 17 -22.26 -1.85 46.92
C THR A 17 -22.90 -2.43 45.65
N ALA A 18 -23.63 -1.59 44.92
CA ALA A 18 -24.03 -1.89 43.56
C ALA A 18 -22.77 -1.88 42.68
N TYR A 19 -22.14 -3.05 42.52
CA TYR A 19 -21.16 -3.28 41.48
C TYR A 19 -21.88 -3.18 40.13
N SER A 20 -21.74 -2.03 39.46
CA SER A 20 -22.00 -1.94 38.03
C SER A 20 -20.94 -2.77 37.32
N HIS A 21 -21.25 -4.04 37.03
CA HIS A 21 -20.47 -4.79 36.04
C HIS A 21 -20.65 -4.10 34.69
N ALA A 22 -19.64 -3.34 34.28
CA ALA A 22 -19.48 -2.96 32.88
C ALA A 22 -19.47 -4.27 32.08
N GLN A 23 -20.51 -4.47 31.28
CA GLN A 23 -20.68 -5.63 30.43
C GLN A 23 -19.55 -5.59 29.39
N GLU A 24 -18.48 -6.35 29.61
CA GLU A 24 -17.44 -6.57 28.59
C GLU A 24 -18.15 -7.01 27.31
N SER A 25 -18.04 -6.20 26.26
CA SER A 25 -18.68 -6.45 24.98
C SER A 25 -17.99 -7.66 24.34
N GLN A 26 -18.50 -8.88 24.54
CA GLN A 26 -17.81 -10.11 24.16
C GLN A 26 -17.70 -10.32 22.64
N ILE A 27 -16.76 -11.16 22.22
CA ILE A 27 -16.65 -11.63 20.83
C ILE A 27 -17.92 -12.42 20.47
N PRO A 28 -18.59 -12.14 19.33
CA PRO A 28 -19.79 -12.87 18.93
C PRO A 28 -19.57 -14.38 18.80
N ALA A 29 -20.57 -15.19 19.14
CA ALA A 29 -20.45 -16.65 19.14
C ALA A 29 -20.04 -17.24 17.77
N SER A 30 -20.58 -16.70 16.67
CA SER A 30 -20.21 -17.10 15.31
C SER A 30 -18.71 -16.88 15.02
N VAL A 31 -18.15 -15.78 15.52
CA VAL A 31 -16.73 -15.42 15.40
C VAL A 31 -15.89 -16.32 16.28
N SER A 32 -16.28 -16.53 17.53
CA SER A 32 -15.58 -17.41 18.48
C SER A 32 -15.50 -18.86 17.96
N ASN A 33 -16.59 -19.41 17.44
CA ASN A 33 -16.64 -20.75 16.87
C ASN A 33 -15.70 -20.88 15.65
N ALA A 34 -15.68 -19.86 14.77
CA ALA A 34 -14.78 -19.85 13.62
C ALA A 34 -13.31 -19.74 14.02
N LEU A 35 -12.98 -18.96 15.07
CA LEU A 35 -11.63 -18.89 15.63
C LEU A 35 -11.20 -20.23 16.25
N GLN A 36 -12.09 -20.90 16.98
CA GLN A 36 -11.84 -22.22 17.56
C GLN A 36 -11.59 -23.27 16.47
N ALA A 37 -12.44 -23.32 15.44
CA ALA A 37 -12.27 -24.23 14.31
C ALA A 37 -10.95 -23.99 13.55
N ALA A 38 -10.48 -22.74 13.51
CA ALA A 38 -9.19 -22.38 12.93
C ALA A 38 -7.99 -22.68 13.85
N GLY A 39 -8.22 -23.06 15.12
CA GLY A 39 -7.17 -23.24 16.12
C GLY A 39 -6.48 -21.92 16.49
N ILE A 40 -7.22 -20.82 16.55
CA ILE A 40 -6.73 -19.48 16.87
C ILE A 40 -7.17 -19.12 18.30
N PRO A 41 -6.23 -19.03 19.26
CA PRO A 41 -6.54 -18.62 20.63
C PRO A 41 -7.02 -17.17 20.72
N LEU A 42 -7.97 -16.87 21.61
CA LEU A 42 -8.56 -15.51 21.73
C LEU A 42 -7.55 -14.45 22.16
N GLN A 43 -6.49 -14.80 22.89
CA GLN A 43 -5.41 -13.87 23.24
C GLN A 43 -4.61 -13.37 22.03
N ASN A 44 -4.69 -14.08 20.90
CA ASN A 44 -4.04 -13.71 19.64
C ASN A 44 -4.95 -12.86 18.74
N VAL A 45 -6.09 -12.41 19.28
CA VAL A 45 -7.12 -11.65 18.57
C VAL A 45 -7.33 -10.30 19.25
N SER A 46 -7.41 -9.25 18.44
CA SER A 46 -7.90 -7.93 18.86
C SER A 46 -9.10 -7.55 17.99
N LEU A 47 -10.19 -7.12 18.63
CA LEU A 47 -11.49 -6.84 18.00
C LEU A 47 -12.05 -5.53 18.54
N TYR A 48 -12.49 -4.66 17.66
CA TYR A 48 -13.20 -3.42 17.97
C TYR A 48 -14.37 -3.26 16.99
N VAL A 49 -15.59 -3.10 17.52
CA VAL A 49 -16.80 -2.82 16.76
C VAL A 49 -17.62 -1.75 17.46
N GLN A 50 -17.78 -0.59 16.83
CA GLN A 50 -18.54 0.54 17.36
C GLN A 50 -19.42 1.16 16.27
N GLU A 51 -20.60 1.66 16.62
CA GLU A 51 -21.35 2.56 15.75
C GLU A 51 -20.47 3.77 15.36
N ALA A 52 -20.48 4.17 14.08
CA ALA A 52 -19.53 5.13 13.50
C ALA A 52 -19.73 6.60 13.93
N SER A 53 -20.52 6.84 14.97
CA SER A 53 -20.68 8.16 15.60
C SER A 53 -19.70 8.36 16.74
N ASN A 54 -19.38 9.62 17.07
CA ASN A 54 -18.43 9.97 18.13
C ASN A 54 -18.82 9.41 19.51
N SER A 55 -20.12 9.27 19.78
CA SER A 55 -20.67 8.67 20.99
C SER A 55 -21.34 7.32 20.70
N GLY A 56 -20.88 6.63 19.66
CA GLY A 56 -21.47 5.38 19.19
C GLY A 56 -21.35 4.26 20.21
N LYS A 57 -22.39 3.41 20.28
CA LYS A 57 -22.39 2.25 21.17
C LYS A 57 -21.33 1.23 20.70
N MET A 58 -20.49 0.76 21.63
CA MET A 58 -19.63 -0.39 21.41
C MET A 58 -20.48 -1.67 21.34
N MET A 59 -20.35 -2.44 20.26
CA MET A 59 -21.06 -3.70 20.08
C MET A 59 -20.22 -4.90 20.51
N ALA A 60 -18.93 -4.90 20.19
CA ALA A 60 -18.01 -5.97 20.50
C ALA A 60 -16.58 -5.43 20.66
N ALA A 61 -15.86 -5.93 21.66
CA ALA A 61 -14.50 -5.51 21.98
C ALA A 61 -13.71 -6.67 22.58
N ALA A 62 -12.49 -6.89 22.12
CA ALA A 62 -11.56 -7.82 22.75
C ALA A 62 -10.12 -7.35 22.55
N ASN A 63 -9.32 -7.35 23.62
CA ASN A 63 -7.89 -6.98 23.59
C ASN A 63 -7.63 -5.67 22.82
N VAL A 64 -8.54 -4.68 22.91
CA VAL A 64 -8.54 -3.50 22.03
C VAL A 64 -7.27 -2.66 22.17
N ASN A 65 -6.66 -2.67 23.35
CA ASN A 65 -5.45 -1.91 23.66
C ASN A 65 -4.16 -2.68 23.37
N VAL A 66 -4.22 -3.96 22.95
CA VAL A 66 -3.03 -4.75 22.61
C VAL A 66 -2.54 -4.33 21.22
N PRO A 67 -1.32 -3.76 21.08
CA PRO A 67 -0.77 -3.42 19.78
C PRO A 67 -0.44 -4.70 19.01
N MET A 68 -1.04 -4.87 17.83
CA MET A 68 -0.82 -6.02 16.96
C MET A 68 -0.21 -5.58 15.63
N ASN A 69 0.44 -6.50 14.93
CA ASN A 69 0.84 -6.25 13.55
C ASN A 69 -0.42 -6.13 12.67
N PRO A 70 -0.65 -4.99 12.00
CA PRO A 70 -1.84 -4.77 11.18
C PRO A 70 -1.76 -5.35 9.77
N ALA A 71 -0.57 -5.75 9.32
CA ALA A 71 -0.29 -5.90 7.91
C ALA A 71 -0.84 -4.69 7.12
N SER A 72 -1.39 -4.91 5.92
CA SER A 72 -1.87 -3.82 5.04
C SER A 72 -3.04 -2.99 5.55
N THR A 73 -3.63 -3.25 6.73
CA THR A 73 -4.58 -2.28 7.32
C THR A 73 -3.88 -1.02 7.82
N MET A 74 -2.55 -1.02 8.01
CA MET A 74 -1.75 0.19 8.27
C MET A 74 -1.94 1.26 7.19
N LYS A 75 -2.23 0.86 5.95
CA LYS A 75 -2.49 1.81 4.86
C LYS A 75 -3.64 2.76 5.15
N LEU A 76 -4.64 2.34 5.93
CA LEU A 76 -5.76 3.21 6.33
C LEU A 76 -5.27 4.41 7.13
N LEU A 77 -4.30 4.21 8.03
CA LEU A 77 -3.68 5.29 8.78
C LEU A 77 -2.95 6.25 7.83
N THR A 78 -2.12 5.72 6.93
CA THR A 78 -1.36 6.53 5.96
C THR A 78 -2.27 7.29 5.01
N THR A 79 -3.33 6.67 4.48
CA THR A 79 -4.23 7.31 3.50
C THR A 79 -5.16 8.33 4.14
N SER A 80 -5.63 8.09 5.38
CA SER A 80 -6.42 9.06 6.13
C SER A 80 -5.58 10.29 6.49
N ALA A 81 -4.37 10.08 7.03
CA ALA A 81 -3.45 11.17 7.31
C ALA A 81 -3.11 12.00 6.07
N ALA A 82 -2.91 11.34 4.91
CA ALA A 82 -2.66 12.05 3.66
C ALA A 82 -3.84 12.94 3.24
N LEU A 83 -5.07 12.43 3.30
CA LEU A 83 -6.27 13.18 2.89
C LEU A 83 -6.42 14.48 3.69
N GLU A 84 -6.20 14.43 5.00
CA GLU A 84 -6.36 15.60 5.85
C GLU A 84 -5.14 16.53 5.85
N LEU A 85 -3.92 15.99 5.80
CA LEU A 85 -2.69 16.81 5.83
C LEU A 85 -2.39 17.47 4.48
N LEU A 86 -2.64 16.76 3.37
CA LEU A 86 -2.33 17.25 2.02
C LEU A 86 -3.57 17.85 1.33
N GLY A 87 -4.77 17.39 1.69
CA GLY A 87 -6.03 17.76 1.06
C GLY A 87 -6.39 16.88 -0.14
N PRO A 88 -7.69 16.72 -0.46
CA PRO A 88 -8.15 15.87 -1.56
C PRO A 88 -7.80 16.41 -2.96
N THR A 89 -7.40 17.68 -3.06
CA THR A 89 -6.95 18.29 -4.33
C THR A 89 -5.45 18.16 -4.57
N TYR A 90 -4.71 17.54 -3.64
CA TYR A 90 -3.28 17.34 -3.78
C TYR A 90 -2.96 16.53 -5.04
N SER A 91 -1.96 16.99 -5.80
CA SER A 91 -1.41 16.30 -6.96
C SER A 91 0.10 16.46 -6.95
N TRP A 92 0.81 15.38 -7.29
CA TRP A 92 2.26 15.38 -7.38
C TRP A 92 2.70 16.10 -8.66
N LYS A 93 3.78 16.88 -8.57
CA LYS A 93 4.31 17.68 -9.67
C LYS A 93 5.70 17.19 -10.07
N THR A 94 5.78 16.43 -11.16
CA THR A 94 7.07 16.01 -11.73
C THR A 94 7.52 17.03 -12.76
N GLN A 95 8.72 17.57 -12.61
CA GLN A 95 9.20 18.70 -13.40
C GLN A 95 10.32 18.29 -14.35
N ALA A 96 10.37 18.92 -15.52
CA ALA A 96 11.48 18.82 -16.46
C ALA A 96 12.14 20.19 -16.61
N TYR A 97 13.45 20.24 -16.43
CA TYR A 97 14.29 21.42 -16.61
C TYR A 97 15.24 21.22 -17.78
N ILE A 98 15.70 22.32 -18.37
CA ILE A 98 16.81 22.33 -19.31
C ILE A 98 17.96 23.16 -18.77
N ASP A 99 19.17 22.62 -18.93
CA ASP A 99 20.42 23.33 -18.70
C ASP A 99 21.23 23.32 -20.00
N GLY A 100 21.34 24.48 -20.65
CA GLY A 100 21.96 24.63 -21.96
C GLY A 100 21.10 25.38 -22.97
N LYS A 101 21.56 25.43 -24.23
CA LYS A 101 20.91 26.21 -25.29
C LYS A 101 20.06 25.31 -26.19
N ARG A 102 18.85 25.76 -26.52
CA ARG A 102 18.00 25.10 -27.51
C ARG A 102 18.12 25.78 -28.87
N THR A 103 18.47 25.01 -29.90
CA THR A 103 18.50 25.47 -31.30
C THR A 103 17.52 24.63 -32.11
N GLY A 104 16.38 25.22 -32.47
CA GLY A 104 15.29 24.49 -33.12
C GLY A 104 14.80 23.33 -32.24
N THR A 105 14.93 22.10 -32.73
CA THR A 105 14.53 20.88 -32.00
C THR A 105 15.64 20.22 -31.19
N VAL A 106 16.84 20.80 -31.20
CA VAL A 106 18.02 20.25 -30.55
C VAL A 106 18.28 20.99 -29.24
N LEU A 107 18.38 20.25 -28.14
CA LEU A 107 18.90 20.74 -26.86
C LEU A 107 20.41 20.48 -26.80
N GLN A 108 21.20 21.55 -26.88
CA GLN A 108 22.64 21.55 -26.63
C GLN A 108 22.89 21.69 -25.12
N GLY A 109 22.65 20.60 -24.40
CA GLY A 109 22.73 20.58 -22.94
C GLY A 109 21.92 19.43 -22.32
N ASP A 110 21.74 19.52 -21.01
CA ASP A 110 21.15 18.47 -20.19
C ASP A 110 19.62 18.66 -20.05
N LEU A 111 18.89 17.55 -20.10
CA LEU A 111 17.47 17.49 -19.73
C LEU A 111 17.38 16.90 -18.31
N ILE A 112 16.81 17.64 -17.38
CA ILE A 112 16.76 17.22 -15.98
C ILE A 112 15.33 16.89 -15.60
N PHE A 113 15.09 15.69 -15.04
CA PHE A 113 13.83 15.32 -14.42
C PHE A 113 13.94 15.51 -12.91
N LYS A 114 13.04 16.28 -12.31
CA LYS A 114 12.92 16.42 -10.87
C LYS A 114 11.67 15.70 -10.38
N GLY A 115 11.90 14.67 -9.57
CA GLY A 115 10.85 13.84 -9.00
C GLY A 115 10.21 14.49 -7.78
N SER A 116 8.90 14.31 -7.68
CA SER A 116 8.12 14.69 -6.50
C SER A 116 7.65 13.50 -5.68
N GLY A 117 8.05 12.27 -6.03
CA GLY A 117 7.57 11.05 -5.36
C GLY A 117 6.21 10.56 -5.85
N ASP A 118 5.80 10.94 -7.07
CA ASP A 118 4.52 10.57 -7.67
C ASP A 118 4.29 9.04 -7.66
N PRO A 119 3.31 8.52 -6.91
CA PRO A 119 2.99 7.10 -6.86
C PRO A 119 2.33 6.58 -8.15
N LYS A 120 1.95 7.47 -9.06
CA LYS A 120 1.20 7.19 -10.29
C LYS A 120 1.95 7.61 -11.55
N MET A 121 3.27 7.73 -11.50
CA MET A 121 4.12 7.86 -12.69
C MET A 121 4.23 6.52 -13.47
N VAL A 122 3.09 5.98 -13.90
CA VAL A 122 2.98 4.79 -14.76
C VAL A 122 3.45 5.11 -16.18
N LEU A 123 3.63 4.09 -17.02
CA LEU A 123 4.15 4.26 -18.39
C LEU A 123 3.32 5.22 -19.22
N GLU A 124 2.00 5.17 -19.10
CA GLU A 124 1.08 6.04 -19.85
C GLU A 124 1.30 7.51 -19.48
N ASN A 125 1.44 7.80 -18.18
CA ASN A 125 1.69 9.15 -17.68
C ASN A 125 3.09 9.64 -18.07
N PHE A 126 4.10 8.76 -17.96
CA PHE A 126 5.45 9.09 -18.39
C PHE A 126 5.53 9.34 -19.91
N TRP A 127 4.83 8.52 -20.70
CA TRP A 127 4.70 8.71 -22.15
C TRP A 127 4.07 10.06 -22.49
N LEU A 128 2.97 10.43 -21.83
CA LEU A 128 2.31 11.73 -22.01
C LEU A 128 3.24 12.89 -21.63
N PHE A 129 4.03 12.74 -20.56
CA PHE A 129 5.00 13.75 -20.16
C PHE A 129 6.14 13.90 -21.17
N LEU A 130 6.70 12.80 -21.68
CA LEU A 130 7.69 12.83 -22.76
C LEU A 130 7.11 13.44 -24.04
N ARG A 131 5.85 13.12 -24.38
CA ARG A 131 5.14 13.73 -25.50
C ARG A 131 4.98 15.24 -25.31
N GLN A 132 4.69 15.72 -24.10
CA GLN A 132 4.59 17.14 -23.78
C GLN A 132 5.95 17.85 -23.97
N ILE A 133 7.05 17.22 -23.54
CA ILE A 133 8.42 17.74 -23.78
C ILE A 133 8.69 17.85 -25.30
N ARG A 134 8.31 16.83 -26.08
CA ARG A 134 8.47 16.85 -27.54
C ARG A 134 7.60 17.87 -28.24
N ALA A 135 6.36 18.02 -27.80
CA ALA A 135 5.43 19.01 -28.34
C ALA A 135 5.92 20.44 -28.10
N LYS A 136 6.62 20.69 -26.98
CA LYS A 136 7.31 21.96 -26.70
C LYS A 136 8.60 22.16 -27.49
N GLY A 137 9.07 21.13 -28.21
CA GLY A 137 10.05 21.27 -29.28
C GLY A 137 11.35 20.49 -29.09
N ILE A 138 11.61 19.83 -27.96
CA ILE A 138 12.85 19.05 -27.79
C ILE A 138 12.69 17.69 -28.48
N ARG A 139 13.58 17.36 -29.42
CA ARG A 139 13.62 16.04 -30.08
C ARG A 139 14.99 15.38 -29.98
N ASP A 140 16.06 16.17 -30.06
CA ASP A 140 17.45 15.70 -29.96
C ASP A 140 18.08 16.27 -28.69
N ILE A 141 18.63 15.41 -27.83
CA ILE A 141 19.30 15.78 -26.58
C ILE A 141 20.80 15.49 -26.73
N ARG A 142 21.61 16.55 -26.76
CA ARG A 142 23.08 16.50 -26.98
C ARG A 142 23.89 16.58 -25.68
N GLY A 143 23.24 16.60 -24.53
CA GLY A 143 23.85 16.44 -23.22
C GLY A 143 23.41 15.16 -22.55
N ASN A 144 23.27 15.20 -21.23
CA ASN A 144 22.84 14.11 -20.37
C ASN A 144 21.36 14.21 -20.05
N VAL A 145 20.82 13.12 -19.51
CA VAL A 145 19.60 13.17 -18.71
C VAL A 145 19.98 13.08 -17.25
N VAL A 146 19.57 14.08 -16.46
CA VAL A 146 19.87 14.16 -15.02
C VAL A 146 18.60 13.88 -14.21
N LEU A 147 18.73 13.05 -13.19
CA LEU A 147 17.65 12.65 -12.30
C LEU A 147 17.83 13.33 -10.94
N ASP A 148 17.04 14.36 -10.68
CA ASP A 148 16.93 15.01 -9.38
C ASP A 148 15.89 14.25 -8.53
N ARG A 149 16.43 13.58 -7.52
CA ARG A 149 15.69 12.74 -6.56
C ARG A 149 15.81 13.29 -5.13
N SER A 150 16.26 14.54 -4.99
CA SER A 150 16.69 15.15 -3.73
C SER A 150 15.58 15.38 -2.70
N ILE A 151 14.31 15.20 -3.07
CA ILE A 151 13.19 15.31 -2.12
C ILE A 151 13.17 14.15 -1.13
N TYR A 152 13.87 13.04 -1.42
CA TYR A 152 14.04 11.90 -0.52
C TYR A 152 15.48 11.81 -0.08
N ASP A 153 15.68 11.40 1.17
CA ASP A 153 17.00 11.12 1.71
C ASP A 153 17.57 9.82 1.11
N ASP A 154 18.89 9.74 0.97
CA ASP A 154 19.55 8.54 0.43
C ASP A 154 19.31 7.30 1.31
N SER A 155 19.04 7.47 2.60
CA SER A 155 18.68 6.38 3.53
C SER A 155 17.34 5.68 3.21
N VAL A 156 16.52 6.27 2.34
CA VAL A 156 15.25 5.66 1.89
C VAL A 156 15.49 4.38 1.09
N ALA A 157 16.65 4.24 0.44
CA ALA A 157 17.02 3.04 -0.27
C ALA A 157 17.10 1.84 0.70
N SER A 158 16.29 0.80 0.44
CA SER A 158 16.22 -0.40 1.27
C SER A 158 16.56 -1.64 0.46
N ASP A 159 17.23 -2.62 1.07
CA ASP A 159 17.39 -3.97 0.50
C ASP A 159 16.01 -4.62 0.24
N PRO A 160 15.64 -4.92 -1.01
CA PRO A 160 14.37 -5.56 -1.35
C PRO A 160 14.20 -6.96 -0.71
N SER A 161 15.28 -7.59 -0.25
CA SER A 161 15.25 -8.92 0.38
C SER A 161 14.94 -8.84 1.89
N SER A 162 14.98 -7.66 2.49
CA SER A 162 14.95 -7.49 3.96
C SER A 162 13.66 -7.98 4.65
N PHE A 163 12.55 -8.09 3.92
CA PHE A 163 11.27 -8.47 4.50
C PHE A 163 11.03 -9.99 4.55
N ASP A 164 11.27 -10.68 3.44
CA ASP A 164 10.95 -12.10 3.25
C ASP A 164 12.02 -12.89 2.47
N GLY A 165 13.15 -12.26 2.14
CA GLY A 165 14.23 -12.89 1.37
C GLY A 165 13.96 -13.01 -0.14
N ASP A 166 12.87 -12.45 -0.66
CA ASP A 166 12.49 -12.56 -2.07
C ASP A 166 12.52 -11.19 -2.77
N PRO A 167 13.69 -10.73 -3.24
CA PRO A 167 13.82 -9.41 -3.85
C PRO A 167 13.09 -9.30 -5.20
N LEU A 168 12.70 -10.41 -5.84
CA LEU A 168 12.00 -10.40 -7.14
C LEU A 168 10.55 -9.96 -7.04
N LYS A 169 9.96 -9.95 -5.84
CA LYS A 169 8.54 -9.62 -5.68
C LYS A 169 8.31 -8.12 -5.94
N PRO A 170 7.36 -7.74 -6.81
CA PRO A 170 7.05 -6.33 -7.06
C PRO A 170 6.68 -5.55 -5.80
N TYR A 171 6.09 -6.21 -4.80
CA TYR A 171 5.73 -5.57 -3.54
C TYR A 171 6.94 -5.19 -2.67
N ASN A 172 8.14 -5.71 -2.98
CA ASN A 172 9.41 -5.41 -2.30
C ASN A 172 10.17 -4.25 -2.97
N VAL A 173 9.64 -3.65 -4.05
CA VAL A 173 10.24 -2.44 -4.63
C VAL A 173 10.31 -1.32 -3.58
N GLY A 174 11.48 -0.69 -3.49
CA GLY A 174 11.71 0.49 -2.66
C GLY A 174 11.11 1.76 -3.28
N PRO A 175 10.67 2.73 -2.45
CA PRO A 175 10.18 4.01 -2.95
C PRO A 175 11.31 4.83 -3.60
N ASP A 176 10.93 5.74 -4.49
CA ASP A 176 11.86 6.57 -5.26
C ASP A 176 11.20 7.90 -5.65
N ALA A 177 11.92 9.02 -5.55
CA ALA A 177 11.37 10.30 -5.95
C ALA A 177 10.97 10.34 -7.44
N LEU A 178 11.63 9.54 -8.29
CA LEU A 178 11.32 9.32 -9.72
C LEU A 178 10.96 7.85 -9.99
N LEU A 179 9.99 7.32 -9.26
CA LEU A 179 9.53 5.94 -9.43
C LEU A 179 8.68 5.77 -10.70
N VAL A 180 9.33 5.55 -11.85
CA VAL A 180 8.63 5.22 -13.10
C VAL A 180 8.09 3.78 -13.04
N ASN A 181 6.80 3.62 -13.34
CA ASN A 181 6.10 2.35 -13.48
C ASN A 181 6.36 1.35 -12.35
N TYR A 182 6.35 1.84 -11.10
CA TYR A 182 6.60 1.03 -9.90
C TYR A 182 7.95 0.28 -9.92
N LYS A 183 8.89 0.63 -10.81
CA LYS A 183 10.09 -0.16 -11.12
C LYS A 183 9.75 -1.66 -11.25
N ALA A 184 8.71 -1.99 -12.00
CA ALA A 184 8.26 -3.36 -12.22
C ALA A 184 8.34 -3.73 -13.69
N LEU A 185 8.75 -4.97 -13.96
CA LEU A 185 8.74 -5.58 -15.29
C LEU A 185 7.68 -6.67 -15.32
N THR A 186 7.09 -6.86 -16.49
CA THR A 186 6.28 -8.03 -16.79
C THR A 186 6.97 -8.84 -17.88
N PHE A 187 6.99 -10.16 -17.69
CA PHE A 187 7.38 -11.12 -18.71
C PHE A 187 6.13 -11.89 -19.14
N GLN A 188 5.76 -11.75 -20.41
CA GLN A 188 4.64 -12.47 -21.01
C GLN A 188 5.21 -13.65 -21.81
N PHE A 189 4.85 -14.86 -21.41
CA PHE A 189 5.27 -16.11 -22.03
C PHE A 189 4.11 -16.65 -22.86
N GLU A 190 4.36 -16.89 -24.14
CA GLU A 190 3.40 -17.45 -25.07
C GLU A 190 4.04 -18.65 -25.80
N PRO A 191 3.55 -19.88 -25.58
CA PRO A 191 4.06 -21.05 -26.29
C PRO A 191 3.55 -21.05 -27.73
N ASP A 192 4.46 -21.27 -28.68
CA ASP A 192 4.14 -21.40 -30.10
C ASP A 192 4.51 -22.81 -30.59
N ASP A 193 3.51 -23.69 -30.63
CA ASP A 193 3.67 -25.07 -31.09
C ASP A 193 4.02 -25.17 -32.58
N THR A 194 3.74 -24.13 -33.38
CA THR A 194 4.06 -24.14 -34.82
C THR A 194 5.54 -23.93 -35.05
N THR A 195 6.15 -22.97 -34.35
CA THR A 195 7.60 -22.69 -34.44
C THR A 195 8.43 -23.55 -33.49
N GLY A 196 7.79 -24.15 -32.47
CA GLY A 196 8.49 -24.89 -31.42
C GLY A 196 9.20 -24.00 -30.41
N LEU A 197 8.84 -22.71 -30.36
CA LEU A 197 9.46 -21.70 -29.51
C LEU A 197 8.50 -21.23 -28.41
N VAL A 198 9.05 -20.47 -27.46
CA VAL A 198 8.29 -19.72 -26.49
C VAL A 198 8.59 -18.25 -26.74
N ASN A 199 7.60 -17.49 -27.16
CA ASN A 199 7.74 -16.05 -27.28
C ASN A 199 7.74 -15.46 -25.86
N VAL A 200 8.75 -14.64 -25.55
CA VAL A 200 8.82 -13.94 -24.26
C VAL A 200 8.94 -12.46 -24.52
N ALA A 201 7.83 -11.74 -24.29
CA ALA A 201 7.81 -10.29 -24.34
C ALA A 201 8.10 -9.70 -22.95
N VAL A 202 8.81 -8.58 -22.92
CA VAL A 202 9.05 -7.78 -21.71
C VAL A 202 8.30 -6.45 -21.83
N ASP A 203 7.59 -6.06 -20.78
CA ASP A 203 6.91 -4.77 -20.67
C ASP A 203 7.22 -4.09 -19.32
N PRO A 204 7.65 -2.80 -19.31
CA PRO A 204 7.92 -1.95 -20.46
C PRO A 204 9.03 -2.49 -21.37
N PRO A 205 8.97 -2.20 -22.68
CA PRO A 205 10.13 -2.41 -23.55
C PRO A 205 11.27 -1.51 -23.05
N MET A 206 12.48 -2.06 -23.03
CA MET A 206 13.66 -1.41 -22.47
C MET A 206 14.83 -1.49 -23.45
N ALA A 207 15.46 -0.35 -23.69
CA ALA A 207 16.61 -0.28 -24.59
C ALA A 207 17.80 -1.05 -23.97
N GLY A 208 18.36 -2.01 -24.72
CA GLY A 208 19.52 -2.78 -24.30
C GLY A 208 19.24 -3.83 -23.23
N TYR A 209 18.00 -4.33 -23.13
CA TYR A 209 17.61 -5.39 -22.19
C TYR A 209 17.16 -6.67 -22.94
N PRO A 210 18.09 -7.48 -23.48
CA PRO A 210 17.77 -8.74 -24.14
C PRO A 210 17.10 -9.76 -23.20
N VAL A 211 16.16 -10.53 -23.77
CA VAL A 211 15.49 -11.64 -23.10
C VAL A 211 15.76 -12.94 -23.86
N LYS A 212 16.33 -13.94 -23.17
CA LYS A 212 16.54 -15.28 -23.73
C LYS A 212 15.40 -16.21 -23.31
N PRO A 213 14.56 -16.71 -24.25
CA PRO A 213 13.38 -17.50 -23.93
C PRO A 213 13.73 -18.92 -23.46
N PRO A 214 12.82 -19.60 -22.73
CA PRO A 214 12.96 -21.00 -22.37
C PRO A 214 12.70 -21.93 -23.56
N ARG A 215 13.06 -23.21 -23.41
CA ARG A 215 12.69 -24.24 -24.39
C ARG A 215 11.21 -24.60 -24.25
N LEU A 216 10.51 -24.78 -25.36
CA LEU A 216 9.14 -25.29 -25.36
C LEU A 216 9.11 -26.78 -25.01
N ASP A 217 8.27 -27.16 -24.05
CA ASP A 217 7.96 -28.55 -23.72
C ASP A 217 6.53 -28.89 -24.17
N ARG A 218 6.39 -29.59 -25.29
CA ARG A 218 5.08 -29.94 -25.87
C ARG A 218 4.30 -30.99 -25.08
N ASN A 219 5.01 -31.82 -24.31
CA ASN A 219 4.42 -32.96 -23.60
C ASN A 219 4.33 -32.71 -22.08
N GLY A 220 4.97 -31.65 -21.60
CA GLY A 220 4.97 -31.27 -20.20
C GLY A 220 3.62 -30.79 -19.69
N LYS A 221 3.44 -30.94 -18.38
CA LYS A 221 2.35 -30.30 -17.64
C LYS A 221 2.80 -28.95 -17.11
N CYS A 222 1.92 -27.95 -17.16
CA CYS A 222 2.24 -26.61 -16.66
C CYS A 222 2.76 -26.61 -15.21
N GLY A 223 1.91 -26.98 -14.24
CA GLY A 223 2.29 -27.07 -12.83
C GLY A 223 2.96 -25.80 -12.31
N ASP A 224 4.01 -25.96 -11.47
CA ASP A 224 4.93 -24.86 -11.15
C ASP A 224 5.80 -24.54 -12.37
N TRP A 225 5.28 -23.67 -13.23
CA TRP A 225 5.96 -23.25 -14.46
C TRP A 225 7.15 -22.33 -14.14
N THR A 226 7.02 -21.44 -13.16
CA THR A 226 8.09 -20.52 -12.75
C THR A 226 9.33 -21.24 -12.25
N GLY A 227 9.18 -22.31 -11.45
CA GLY A 227 10.30 -23.09 -10.95
C GLY A 227 11.05 -23.88 -12.03
N LYS A 228 10.43 -24.14 -13.17
CA LYS A 228 11.02 -24.87 -14.31
C LYS A 228 11.76 -23.99 -15.31
N LEU A 229 11.60 -22.67 -15.23
CA LEU A 229 12.16 -21.74 -16.20
C LEU A 229 13.68 -21.61 -16.14
N GLY A 230 14.32 -21.96 -15.02
CA GLY A 230 15.77 -21.72 -14.84
C GLY A 230 16.12 -20.25 -15.03
N SER A 231 15.41 -19.36 -14.34
CA SER A 231 15.43 -17.91 -14.53
C SER A 231 16.70 -17.27 -13.97
N SER A 232 17.32 -16.37 -14.74
CA SER A 232 18.35 -15.43 -14.30
C SER A 232 17.94 -14.02 -14.70
N PHE A 233 17.99 -13.12 -13.73
CA PHE A 233 17.70 -11.69 -13.89
C PHE A 233 18.97 -10.91 -13.58
N GLU A 234 19.47 -10.18 -14.57
CA GLU A 234 20.63 -9.29 -14.46
C GLU A 234 20.22 -7.84 -14.73
N GLY A 235 21.13 -6.90 -14.47
CA GLY A 235 20.87 -5.47 -14.70
C GLY A 235 20.75 -5.09 -16.18
N ASP A 236 21.24 -5.95 -17.07
CA ASP A 236 21.36 -5.77 -18.51
C ASP A 236 20.63 -6.85 -19.32
N GLY A 237 19.81 -7.70 -18.68
CA GLY A 237 18.98 -8.67 -19.40
C GLY A 237 18.37 -9.74 -18.50
N ALA A 238 17.57 -10.61 -19.12
CA ALA A 238 16.98 -11.77 -18.48
C ALA A 238 17.16 -13.03 -19.33
N SER A 239 17.24 -14.19 -18.68
CA SER A 239 17.31 -15.47 -19.37
C SER A 239 16.53 -16.56 -18.65
N PHE A 240 15.97 -17.48 -19.43
CA PHE A 240 15.21 -18.62 -18.94
C PHE A 240 15.83 -19.90 -19.54
N GLY A 241 16.75 -20.54 -18.82
CA GLY A 241 17.51 -21.70 -19.35
C GLY A 241 16.77 -23.04 -19.34
N GLY A 242 15.59 -23.08 -18.71
CA GLY A 242 14.79 -24.27 -18.48
C GLY A 242 13.73 -24.51 -19.56
N THR A 243 12.55 -24.95 -19.13
CA THR A 243 11.44 -25.29 -20.03
C THR A 243 10.14 -24.59 -19.65
N PHE A 244 9.30 -24.36 -20.66
CA PHE A 244 7.93 -23.86 -20.50
C PHE A 244 6.99 -24.77 -21.28
N ALA A 245 5.99 -25.33 -20.61
CA ALA A 245 5.12 -26.32 -21.22
C ALA A 245 4.05 -25.67 -22.13
N SER A 246 3.78 -26.24 -23.31
CA SER A 246 2.69 -25.76 -24.19
C SER A 246 1.34 -25.72 -23.44
N SER A 247 1.09 -26.72 -22.57
CA SER A 247 -0.11 -26.79 -21.73
C SER A 247 -0.29 -25.65 -20.73
N CYS A 248 0.70 -24.77 -20.54
CA CYS A 248 0.52 -23.55 -19.74
C CYS A 248 -0.39 -22.52 -20.40
N GLY A 249 -0.46 -22.51 -21.73
CA GLY A 249 -0.96 -21.36 -22.49
C GLY A 249 -0.17 -20.10 -22.13
N GLU A 250 -0.79 -18.96 -22.36
CA GLU A 250 -0.22 -17.66 -22.00
C GLU A 250 -0.03 -17.51 -20.48
N LYS A 251 1.12 -16.97 -20.07
CA LYS A 251 1.43 -16.61 -18.68
C LYS A 251 2.09 -15.26 -18.58
N ILE A 252 1.77 -14.54 -17.51
CA ILE A 252 2.40 -13.25 -17.17
C ILE A 252 3.11 -13.39 -15.83
N TRP A 253 4.34 -12.92 -15.76
CA TRP A 253 5.12 -12.83 -14.53
C TRP A 253 5.53 -11.38 -14.24
N TYR A 254 5.05 -10.85 -13.12
CA TYR A 254 5.47 -9.55 -12.61
C TYR A 254 6.71 -9.69 -11.72
N VAL A 255 7.76 -8.92 -11.99
CA VAL A 255 9.01 -8.94 -11.24
C VAL A 255 9.52 -7.54 -10.90
N ASN A 256 10.21 -7.44 -9.76
CA ASN A 256 11.11 -6.34 -9.44
C ASN A 256 12.49 -6.65 -10.04
N PRO A 257 13.02 -5.84 -10.97
CA PRO A 257 14.39 -5.96 -11.48
C PRO A 257 15.38 -5.44 -10.43
N TYR A 258 15.51 -6.17 -9.31
CA TYR A 258 16.19 -5.71 -8.11
C TYR A 258 17.70 -5.45 -8.31
N LYS A 259 18.32 -6.07 -9.33
CA LYS A 259 19.72 -5.81 -9.71
C LYS A 259 19.93 -4.54 -10.53
N MET A 260 18.86 -3.88 -10.97
CA MET A 260 18.93 -2.53 -11.54
C MET A 260 18.78 -1.50 -10.43
N SER A 261 19.62 -0.47 -10.40
CA SER A 261 19.28 0.76 -9.68
C SER A 261 18.07 1.45 -10.33
N SER A 262 17.37 2.30 -9.58
CA SER A 262 16.25 3.07 -10.15
C SER A 262 16.68 3.96 -11.33
N ALA A 263 17.91 4.49 -11.30
CA ALA A 263 18.46 5.27 -12.40
C ALA A 263 18.73 4.43 -13.66
N GLN A 264 19.21 3.19 -13.51
CA GLN A 264 19.37 2.26 -14.63
C GLN A 264 18.01 1.89 -15.24
N TYR A 265 17.03 1.57 -14.40
CA TYR A 265 15.66 1.25 -14.85
C TYR A 265 15.04 2.45 -15.58
N PHE A 266 15.04 3.63 -14.97
CA PHE A 266 14.56 4.87 -15.59
C PHE A 266 15.24 5.09 -16.94
N GLY A 267 16.57 4.93 -16.99
CA GLY A 267 17.37 5.11 -18.18
C GLY A 267 16.99 4.18 -19.33
N ALA A 268 16.74 2.91 -19.05
CA ALA A 268 16.37 1.92 -20.05
C ALA A 268 14.97 2.20 -20.62
N VAL A 269 14.01 2.54 -19.76
CA VAL A 269 12.63 2.90 -20.14
C VAL A 269 12.61 4.23 -20.90
N PHE A 270 13.28 5.27 -20.39
CA PHE A 270 13.38 6.58 -21.03
C PHE A 270 13.96 6.48 -22.44
N ARG A 271 15.08 5.76 -22.61
CA ARG A 271 15.72 5.60 -23.93
C ARG A 271 14.78 4.96 -24.94
N GLN A 272 14.10 3.88 -24.52
CA GLN A 272 13.15 3.20 -25.39
C GLN A 272 12.01 4.14 -25.78
N MET A 273 11.31 4.71 -24.80
CA MET A 273 10.14 5.55 -25.05
C MET A 273 10.47 6.85 -25.80
N TRP A 274 11.64 7.45 -25.52
CA TRP A 274 12.10 8.63 -26.24
C TRP A 274 12.37 8.31 -27.71
N SER A 275 13.01 7.17 -27.99
CA SER A 275 13.24 6.66 -29.35
C SER A 275 11.93 6.34 -30.07
N ASP A 276 11.00 5.66 -29.40
CA ASP A 276 9.69 5.29 -29.98
C ASP A 276 8.85 6.51 -30.35
N LEU A 277 8.99 7.58 -29.57
CA LEU A 277 8.39 8.87 -29.91
C LEU A 277 9.08 9.52 -31.13
N GLY A 278 10.29 9.12 -31.51
CA GLY A 278 11.10 9.72 -32.57
C GLY A 278 12.01 10.84 -32.05
N GLY A 279 12.53 10.69 -30.84
CA GLY A 279 13.59 11.51 -30.27
C GLY A 279 14.94 10.77 -30.30
N THR A 280 16.03 11.53 -30.23
CA THR A 280 17.40 11.01 -30.17
C THR A 280 18.06 11.44 -28.87
N PHE A 281 18.79 10.51 -28.25
CA PHE A 281 19.56 10.74 -27.04
C PHE A 281 20.68 9.70 -26.95
N SER A 282 21.92 10.16 -26.89
CA SER A 282 23.12 9.31 -26.77
C SER A 282 23.95 9.62 -25.51
N GLY A 283 23.48 10.52 -24.65
CA GLY A 283 24.17 10.88 -23.42
C GLY A 283 24.03 9.86 -22.29
N ALA A 284 24.62 10.19 -21.15
CA ALA A 284 24.52 9.40 -19.94
C ALA A 284 23.24 9.73 -19.14
N ILE A 285 22.76 8.75 -18.37
CA ILE A 285 21.82 9.00 -17.27
C ILE A 285 22.67 9.29 -16.04
N LYS A 286 22.43 10.43 -15.39
CA LYS A 286 23.14 10.86 -14.18
C LYS A 286 22.14 11.12 -13.06
N THR A 287 22.57 10.92 -11.82
CA THR A 287 21.86 11.45 -10.65
C THR A 287 22.47 12.79 -10.29
N GLY A 288 21.64 13.77 -9.94
CA GLY A 288 22.11 15.08 -9.51
C GLY A 288 20.96 16.06 -9.31
N ASN A 289 21.21 17.13 -8.58
CA ASN A 289 20.19 18.15 -8.34
C ASN A 289 19.99 19.02 -9.60
N VAL A 290 18.84 19.66 -9.71
CA VAL A 290 18.61 20.72 -10.71
C VAL A 290 19.70 21.81 -10.53
N PRO A 291 20.53 22.08 -11.56
CA PRO A 291 21.60 23.07 -11.45
C PRO A 291 21.08 24.50 -11.23
N VAL A 292 21.86 25.31 -10.53
CA VAL A 292 21.61 26.76 -10.42
C VAL A 292 21.71 27.38 -11.82
N GLY A 293 20.61 27.93 -12.31
CA GLY A 293 20.50 28.50 -13.66
C GLY A 293 19.79 27.62 -14.69
N ALA A 294 19.48 26.36 -14.36
CA ALA A 294 18.60 25.54 -15.17
C ALA A 294 17.19 26.16 -15.21
N SER A 295 16.55 26.13 -16.38
CA SER A 295 15.22 26.70 -16.58
C SER A 295 14.15 25.62 -16.59
N MET A 296 13.06 25.82 -15.86
CA MET A 296 11.93 24.88 -15.89
C MET A 296 11.32 24.91 -17.29
N PHE A 297 11.31 23.74 -17.94
CA PHE A 297 10.80 23.59 -19.30
C PHE A 297 9.32 23.22 -19.30
N THR A 298 8.94 22.21 -18.49
CA THR A 298 7.55 21.79 -18.35
C THR A 298 7.32 20.98 -17.09
N GLU A 299 6.05 20.81 -16.72
CA GLU A 299 5.63 20.06 -15.53
C GLU A 299 4.51 19.10 -15.91
N TRP A 300 4.54 17.92 -15.28
CA TRP A 300 3.47 16.94 -15.25
C TRP A 300 2.79 16.95 -13.89
N SER A 301 1.46 17.03 -13.91
CA SER A 301 0.62 16.89 -12.72
C SER A 301 0.00 15.51 -12.70
N SER A 302 0.15 14.78 -11.60
CA SER A 302 -0.53 13.50 -11.41
C SER A 302 -2.05 13.66 -11.31
N VAL A 303 -2.75 12.52 -11.30
CA VAL A 303 -4.12 12.44 -10.78
C VAL A 303 -4.20 12.91 -9.31
N THR A 304 -5.41 13.22 -8.85
CA THR A 304 -5.61 13.72 -7.49
C THR A 304 -5.40 12.63 -6.43
N LEU A 305 -5.11 13.04 -5.20
CA LEU A 305 -4.90 12.14 -4.06
C LEU A 305 -6.02 11.07 -3.87
N PRO A 306 -7.32 11.39 -4.00
CA PRO A 306 -8.41 10.40 -3.94
C PRO A 306 -8.24 9.21 -4.91
N GLU A 307 -7.78 9.47 -6.12
CA GLU A 307 -7.52 8.41 -7.12
C GLU A 307 -6.32 7.55 -6.71
N VAL A 308 -5.27 8.17 -6.16
CA VAL A 308 -4.08 7.48 -5.67
C VAL A 308 -4.41 6.59 -4.47
N ILE A 309 -5.15 7.10 -3.47
CA ILE A 309 -5.51 6.29 -2.30
C ILE A 309 -6.47 5.15 -2.65
N ARG A 310 -7.33 5.34 -3.66
CA ARG A 310 -8.18 4.27 -4.20
C ARG A 310 -7.30 3.13 -4.70
N ASP A 311 -6.28 3.39 -5.50
CA ASP A 311 -5.37 2.35 -5.98
C ASP A 311 -4.57 1.71 -4.83
N ILE A 312 -4.11 2.51 -3.86
CA ILE A 312 -3.45 2.01 -2.65
C ILE A 312 -4.36 1.03 -1.90
N ASN A 313 -5.62 1.38 -1.66
CA ASN A 313 -6.49 0.61 -0.79
C ASN A 313 -7.18 -0.56 -1.51
N LYS A 314 -7.65 -0.37 -2.75
CA LYS A 314 -8.29 -1.43 -3.57
C LYS A 314 -7.31 -2.55 -3.93
N TYR A 315 -6.11 -2.20 -4.39
CA TYR A 315 -5.09 -3.17 -4.80
C TYR A 315 -4.07 -3.48 -3.71
N SER A 316 -4.16 -2.79 -2.57
CA SER A 316 -3.22 -2.97 -1.45
C SER A 316 -1.77 -2.68 -1.82
N ASN A 317 -1.52 -1.70 -2.69
CA ASN A 317 -0.19 -1.43 -3.25
C ASN A 317 0.78 -0.90 -2.17
N ASN A 318 1.82 -1.69 -1.86
CA ASN A 318 2.81 -1.35 -0.84
C ASN A 318 3.69 -0.17 -1.24
N VAL A 319 4.13 -0.14 -2.49
CA VAL A 319 5.05 0.86 -3.00
C VAL A 319 4.40 2.23 -2.98
N MET A 320 3.14 2.32 -3.42
CA MET A 320 2.37 3.57 -3.39
C MET A 320 2.12 4.06 -1.96
N ALA A 321 1.84 3.17 -1.01
CA ALA A 321 1.67 3.57 0.39
C ALA A 321 2.98 4.10 1.01
N ARG A 322 4.13 3.50 0.67
CA ARG A 322 5.46 3.97 1.10
C ARG A 322 5.78 5.34 0.49
N GLN A 323 5.49 5.55 -0.80
CA GLN A 323 5.60 6.86 -1.45
C GLN A 323 4.74 7.91 -0.76
N LEU A 324 3.49 7.57 -0.43
CA LEU A 324 2.57 8.48 0.22
C LEU A 324 3.05 8.90 1.62
N LEU A 325 3.60 7.96 2.40
CA LEU A 325 4.20 8.28 3.71
C LEU A 325 5.37 9.27 3.56
N LEU A 326 6.24 9.04 2.58
CA LEU A 326 7.36 9.96 2.30
C LEU A 326 6.88 11.32 1.79
N THR A 327 5.81 11.34 0.99
CA THR A 327 5.14 12.58 0.55
C THR A 327 4.65 13.38 1.76
N ILE A 328 3.96 12.74 2.72
CA ILE A 328 3.55 13.40 3.98
C ILE A 328 4.77 13.96 4.72
N GLY A 329 5.85 13.18 4.83
CA GLY A 329 7.10 13.61 5.46
C GLY A 329 7.69 14.85 4.81
N TYR A 330 7.88 14.81 3.49
CA TYR A 330 8.43 15.91 2.69
C TYR A 330 7.55 17.17 2.78
N GLU A 331 6.24 17.02 2.63
CA GLU A 331 5.32 18.17 2.62
C GLU A 331 5.23 18.85 3.99
N THR A 332 5.40 18.07 5.07
CA THR A 332 5.38 18.60 6.44
C THR A 332 6.69 19.29 6.81
N SER A 333 7.86 18.74 6.45
CA SER A 333 9.15 19.28 6.88
C SER A 333 9.87 20.16 5.85
N LYS A 334 9.54 20.00 4.56
CA LYS A 334 10.26 20.57 3.41
C LYS A 334 11.74 20.24 3.37
N THR A 335 12.13 19.10 3.96
CA THR A 335 13.47 18.52 3.92
C THR A 335 13.42 17.17 3.23
N PRO A 336 14.55 16.62 2.74
CA PRO A 336 14.59 15.26 2.21
C PRO A 336 13.90 14.27 3.15
N ALA A 337 12.87 13.58 2.64
CA ALA A 337 12.01 12.76 3.47
C ALA A 337 12.63 11.40 3.78
N THR A 338 12.35 10.92 4.99
CA THR A 338 12.61 9.55 5.45
C THR A 338 11.30 8.91 5.95
N PRO A 339 11.21 7.58 6.06
CA PRO A 339 10.05 6.92 6.67
C PRO A 339 9.76 7.45 8.09
N GLU A 340 10.79 7.76 8.87
CA GLU A 340 10.68 8.33 10.22
C GLU A 340 10.09 9.73 10.20
N SER A 341 10.44 10.55 9.20
CA SER A 341 9.85 11.89 9.04
C SER A 341 8.34 11.81 8.77
N GLY A 342 7.91 10.90 7.88
CA GLY A 342 6.49 10.66 7.60
C GLY A 342 5.77 10.07 8.82
N ALA A 343 6.37 9.10 9.51
CA ALA A 343 5.83 8.53 10.73
C ALA A 343 5.62 9.60 11.82
N ARG A 344 6.57 10.52 11.99
CA ARG A 344 6.47 11.64 12.95
C ARG A 344 5.32 12.58 12.61
N ALA A 345 5.14 12.90 11.32
CA ALA A 345 4.03 13.73 10.86
C ALA A 345 2.67 13.06 11.13
N VAL A 346 2.53 11.77 10.80
CA VAL A 346 1.29 10.99 11.06
C VAL A 346 0.99 10.89 12.56
N LYS A 347 2.00 10.67 13.42
CA LYS A 347 1.81 10.65 14.88
C LYS A 347 1.39 12.00 15.43
N SER A 348 2.00 13.09 14.94
CA SER A 348 1.63 14.45 15.34
C SER A 348 0.19 14.77 14.95
N TRP A 349 -0.23 14.32 13.77
CA TRP A 349 -1.62 14.44 13.30
C TRP A 349 -2.61 13.64 14.16
N LEU A 350 -2.31 12.38 14.52
CA LEU A 350 -3.14 11.60 15.46
C LEU A 350 -3.27 12.30 16.82
N ALA A 351 -2.16 12.82 17.37
CA ALA A 351 -2.15 13.53 18.64
C ALA A 351 -3.03 14.79 18.58
N SER A 352 -3.02 15.52 17.47
CA SER A 352 -3.87 16.71 17.28
C SER A 352 -5.38 16.40 17.31
N LYS A 353 -5.75 15.14 17.03
CA LYS A 353 -7.12 14.62 17.11
C LYS A 353 -7.47 14.00 18.46
N GLY A 354 -6.52 13.94 19.40
CA GLY A 354 -6.70 13.23 20.67
C GLY A 354 -6.85 11.71 20.50
N ILE A 355 -6.42 11.14 19.36
CA ILE A 355 -6.48 9.70 19.12
C ILE A 355 -5.28 9.03 19.82
N PRO A 356 -5.51 8.05 20.70
CA PRO A 356 -4.43 7.39 21.43
C PRO A 356 -3.55 6.57 20.47
N ASP A 357 -2.24 6.76 20.53
CA ASP A 357 -1.24 6.05 19.72
C ASP A 357 -0.43 5.02 20.53
N ASN A 358 -0.96 4.57 21.68
CA ASN A 358 -0.31 3.64 22.59
C ASN A 358 0.21 2.38 21.85
N GLY A 359 1.54 2.26 21.76
CA GLY A 359 2.21 1.15 21.08
C GLY A 359 2.19 1.22 19.55
N LEU A 360 1.82 2.35 18.95
CA LEU A 360 1.86 2.59 17.51
C LEU A 360 3.32 2.62 17.00
N VAL A 361 3.62 1.74 16.06
CA VAL A 361 4.88 1.69 15.33
C VAL A 361 4.56 1.77 13.85
N ILE A 362 5.00 2.86 13.20
CA ILE A 362 4.92 3.07 11.75
C ILE A 362 6.36 2.92 11.23
N ALA A 363 6.62 1.86 10.47
CA ALA A 363 7.96 1.60 9.92
C ALA A 363 8.06 2.08 8.47
N ASN A 364 7.00 1.87 7.68
CA ASN A 364 6.96 2.27 6.28
C ASN A 364 5.56 2.66 5.78
N GLY A 365 4.53 2.58 6.63
CA GLY A 365 3.18 3.06 6.33
C GLY A 365 2.36 2.12 5.44
N SER A 366 2.95 1.01 4.98
CA SER A 366 2.28 0.06 4.10
C SER A 366 1.76 -1.18 4.82
N GLY A 367 2.27 -1.55 5.98
CA GLY A 367 2.00 -2.86 6.59
C GLY A 367 3.00 -3.95 6.24
N LEU A 368 3.90 -3.72 5.27
CA LEU A 368 4.93 -4.68 4.87
C LEU A 368 6.12 -4.56 5.82
N SER A 369 5.91 -4.95 7.07
CA SER A 369 6.92 -4.89 8.14
C SER A 369 6.60 -5.90 9.23
N ARG A 370 7.64 -6.51 9.81
CA ARG A 370 7.50 -7.39 10.98
C ARG A 370 7.36 -6.60 12.28
N THR A 371 7.77 -5.33 12.31
CA THR A 371 7.81 -4.48 13.51
C THR A 371 6.66 -3.50 13.62
N GLU A 372 5.90 -3.24 12.55
CA GLU A 372 4.74 -2.34 12.61
C GLU A 372 3.68 -2.83 13.58
N ARG A 373 3.10 -1.90 14.35
CA ARG A 373 2.11 -2.19 15.40
C ARG A 373 1.05 -1.10 15.43
N ILE A 374 -0.20 -1.49 15.64
CA ILE A 374 -1.32 -0.60 15.95
C ILE A 374 -2.35 -1.39 16.78
N SER A 375 -2.97 -0.74 17.76
CA SER A 375 -4.03 -1.36 18.55
C SER A 375 -5.37 -1.27 17.81
N ALA A 376 -6.30 -2.20 18.06
CA ALA A 376 -7.66 -2.08 17.48
C ALA A 376 -8.38 -0.83 18.01
N ASN A 377 -8.04 -0.39 19.23
CA ASN A 377 -8.54 0.87 19.79
C ASN A 377 -8.10 2.09 18.96
N THR A 378 -6.80 2.19 18.63
CA THR A 378 -6.27 3.28 17.78
C THR A 378 -6.89 3.25 16.40
N MET A 379 -6.98 2.07 15.76
CA MET A 379 -7.61 1.93 14.43
C MET A 379 -9.11 2.26 14.48
N GLY A 380 -9.81 1.85 15.53
CA GLY A 380 -11.23 2.15 15.73
C GLY A 380 -11.48 3.65 15.84
N HIS A 381 -10.73 4.35 16.70
CA HIS A 381 -10.83 5.81 16.87
C HIS A 381 -10.46 6.58 15.60
N LEU A 382 -9.44 6.11 14.85
CA LEU A 382 -9.11 6.64 13.53
C LEU A 382 -10.32 6.59 12.59
N LEU A 383 -10.96 5.42 12.47
CA LEU A 383 -12.10 5.23 11.58
C LEU A 383 -13.34 6.00 12.05
N VAL A 384 -13.59 6.09 13.36
CA VAL A 384 -14.68 6.94 13.88
C VAL A 384 -14.41 8.41 13.54
N SER A 385 -13.17 8.90 13.74
CA SER A 385 -12.80 10.27 13.40
C SER A 385 -12.92 10.55 11.90
N GLU A 386 -12.49 9.63 11.04
CA GLU A 386 -12.55 9.81 9.59
C GLU A 386 -13.99 9.76 9.08
N PHE A 387 -14.88 9.00 9.71
CA PHE A 387 -16.30 9.01 9.35
C PHE A 387 -16.97 10.38 9.57
N GLN A 388 -16.40 11.22 10.44
CA GLN A 388 -16.88 12.58 10.71
C GLN A 388 -16.11 13.66 9.92
N SER A 389 -15.08 13.28 9.15
CA SER A 389 -14.25 14.23 8.41
C SER A 389 -14.96 14.72 7.15
N SER A 390 -14.48 15.84 6.59
CA SER A 390 -14.92 16.31 5.27
C SER A 390 -14.41 15.43 4.12
N THR A 391 -13.39 14.60 4.36
CA THR A 391 -12.78 13.67 3.38
C THR A 391 -13.34 12.25 3.48
N MET A 392 -14.37 12.04 4.31
CA MET A 392 -15.02 10.76 4.52
C MET A 392 -15.42 10.06 3.21
N PRO A 393 -16.07 10.72 2.22
CA PRO A 393 -16.51 10.02 1.00
C PRO A 393 -15.36 9.42 0.19
N GLU A 394 -14.27 10.19 0.02
CA GLU A 394 -13.05 9.74 -0.66
C GLU A 394 -12.38 8.60 0.10
N PHE A 395 -12.31 8.71 1.43
CA PHE A 395 -11.71 7.67 2.27
C PHE A 395 -12.49 6.36 2.19
N ILE A 396 -13.81 6.37 2.41
CA ILE A 396 -14.64 5.16 2.38
C ILE A 396 -14.60 4.51 1.00
N SER A 397 -14.79 5.29 -0.07
CA SER A 397 -14.82 4.77 -1.43
C SER A 397 -13.48 4.18 -1.91
N SER A 398 -12.36 4.57 -1.27
CA SER A 398 -11.04 4.01 -1.55
C SER A 398 -10.90 2.54 -1.13
N MET A 399 -11.66 2.08 -0.13
CA MET A 399 -11.57 0.70 0.39
C MET A 399 -12.33 -0.31 -0.47
N PRO A 400 -11.87 -1.57 -0.58
CA PRO A 400 -12.61 -2.62 -1.27
C PRO A 400 -14.06 -2.78 -0.81
N LEU A 401 -15.00 -2.85 -1.76
CA LEU A 401 -16.40 -3.15 -1.51
C LEU A 401 -16.60 -4.68 -1.49
N VAL A 402 -17.16 -5.17 -0.38
CA VAL A 402 -17.32 -6.61 -0.13
C VAL A 402 -18.16 -7.28 -1.23
N GLY A 403 -17.59 -8.32 -1.86
CA GLY A 403 -18.24 -9.07 -2.94
C GLY A 403 -18.04 -8.50 -4.35
N TYR A 404 -17.51 -7.28 -4.49
CA TYR A 404 -17.47 -6.56 -5.77
C TYR A 404 -16.05 -6.28 -6.29
N ASP A 405 -15.16 -5.73 -5.47
CA ASP A 405 -13.85 -5.26 -5.98
C ASP A 405 -12.68 -5.47 -5.00
N GLY A 406 -11.49 -5.09 -5.47
CA GLY A 406 -10.25 -5.17 -4.71
C GLY A 406 -9.98 -6.56 -4.11
N THR A 407 -9.43 -6.57 -2.90
CA THR A 407 -9.12 -7.79 -2.14
C THR A 407 -10.35 -8.48 -1.54
N MET A 408 -11.53 -7.84 -1.58
CA MET A 408 -12.79 -8.41 -1.10
C MET A 408 -13.69 -8.96 -2.22
N ARG A 409 -13.29 -8.83 -3.49
CA ARG A 409 -14.08 -9.23 -4.68
C ARG A 409 -14.63 -10.64 -4.63
N LYS A 410 -13.90 -11.59 -4.03
CA LYS A 410 -14.31 -13.02 -3.97
C LYS A 410 -14.92 -13.42 -2.62
N ARG A 411 -14.93 -12.54 -1.63
CA ARG A 411 -15.41 -12.84 -0.27
C ARG A 411 -16.88 -12.45 -0.13
N LEU A 412 -17.64 -13.27 0.61
CA LEU A 412 -19.01 -12.98 1.05
C LEU A 412 -20.03 -12.69 -0.07
N LYS A 413 -19.77 -13.05 -1.34
CA LYS A 413 -20.66 -12.74 -2.49
C LYS A 413 -22.13 -13.16 -2.32
N ASN A 414 -22.37 -14.25 -1.62
CA ASN A 414 -23.70 -14.84 -1.43
C ASN A 414 -24.24 -14.59 -0.01
N GLN A 415 -23.70 -13.60 0.69
CA GLN A 415 -24.10 -13.22 2.04
C GLN A 415 -24.75 -11.84 1.99
N SER A 416 -25.61 -11.52 2.96
CA SER A 416 -26.38 -10.26 2.91
C SER A 416 -25.52 -9.01 3.13
N VAL A 417 -24.33 -9.15 3.71
CA VAL A 417 -23.35 -8.05 3.83
C VAL A 417 -22.67 -7.68 2.50
N ALA A 418 -22.85 -8.45 1.42
CA ALA A 418 -22.30 -8.12 0.10
C ALA A 418 -22.80 -6.76 -0.38
N GLY A 419 -21.88 -5.88 -0.79
CA GLY A 419 -22.21 -4.50 -1.19
C GLY A 419 -22.51 -3.55 -0.03
N GLN A 420 -22.46 -4.01 1.21
CA GLN A 420 -22.80 -3.23 2.41
C GLN A 420 -21.58 -2.90 3.27
N ALA A 421 -20.37 -3.35 2.89
CA ALA A 421 -19.17 -3.11 3.67
C ALA A 421 -17.98 -2.68 2.80
N HIS A 422 -17.24 -1.69 3.29
CA HIS A 422 -16.00 -1.18 2.72
C HIS A 422 -14.84 -1.56 3.64
N MET A 423 -14.01 -2.52 3.23
CA MET A 423 -13.03 -3.14 4.11
C MET A 423 -11.63 -3.21 3.49
N LYS A 424 -10.64 -2.71 4.22
CA LYS A 424 -9.23 -2.99 3.93
C LYS A 424 -8.82 -4.31 4.58
N THR A 425 -8.18 -5.16 3.78
CA THR A 425 -7.58 -6.41 4.25
C THR A 425 -6.07 -6.26 4.51
N GLY A 426 -5.53 -7.10 5.38
CA GLY A 426 -4.10 -7.31 5.58
C GLY A 426 -3.78 -8.79 5.77
N THR A 427 -2.68 -9.27 5.19
CA THR A 427 -2.22 -10.66 5.35
C THR A 427 -0.70 -10.70 5.26
N LEU A 428 -0.07 -11.38 6.23
CA LEU A 428 1.32 -11.86 6.25
C LEU A 428 1.28 -13.30 6.78
N ASP A 429 2.41 -14.01 6.84
CA ASP A 429 2.45 -15.44 7.23
C ASP A 429 1.71 -15.75 8.55
N ASN A 430 1.91 -14.89 9.55
CA ASN A 430 1.35 -15.02 10.90
C ASN A 430 0.36 -13.90 11.26
N VAL A 431 -0.13 -13.16 10.25
CA VAL A 431 -1.00 -12.00 10.45
C VAL A 431 -2.18 -12.05 9.50
N ARG A 432 -3.38 -11.84 10.03
CA ARG A 432 -4.56 -11.55 9.23
C ARG A 432 -5.34 -10.42 9.88
N ALA A 433 -5.62 -9.39 9.10
CA ALA A 433 -6.21 -8.15 9.59
C ALA A 433 -7.32 -7.67 8.65
N LEU A 434 -8.31 -7.00 9.22
CA LEU A 434 -9.43 -6.43 8.51
C LEU A 434 -9.89 -5.17 9.25
N ALA A 435 -10.07 -4.06 8.54
CA ALA A 435 -10.60 -2.83 9.14
C ALA A 435 -11.36 -1.99 8.11
N GLY A 436 -12.37 -1.24 8.55
CA GLY A 436 -13.25 -0.45 7.67
C GLY A 436 -14.64 -0.26 8.23
N TYR A 437 -15.65 -0.16 7.35
CA TYR A 437 -17.02 0.16 7.70
C TYR A 437 -18.03 -0.86 7.19
N VAL A 438 -19.07 -1.11 7.97
CA VAL A 438 -20.26 -1.89 7.59
C VAL A 438 -21.48 -1.00 7.72
N LEU A 439 -22.26 -0.88 6.65
CA LEU A 439 -23.63 -0.37 6.69
C LEU A 439 -24.53 -1.52 7.12
N ALA A 440 -25.01 -1.49 8.35
CA ALA A 440 -25.86 -2.55 8.90
C ALA A 440 -27.29 -2.51 8.31
N ALA A 441 -28.04 -3.59 8.50
CA ALA A 441 -29.43 -3.69 8.06
C ALA A 441 -30.34 -2.63 8.70
N SER A 442 -29.96 -2.08 9.86
CA SER A 442 -30.62 -0.94 10.50
C SER A 442 -30.47 0.39 9.75
N GLY A 443 -29.56 0.46 8.77
CA GLY A 443 -29.18 1.69 8.07
C GLY A 443 -28.07 2.49 8.77
N LYS A 444 -27.53 1.99 9.89
CA LYS A 444 -26.41 2.62 10.61
C LYS A 444 -25.05 2.12 10.14
N TYR A 445 -24.05 2.98 10.20
CA TYR A 445 -22.67 2.60 9.94
C TYR A 445 -21.95 2.13 11.20
N TYR A 446 -21.15 1.08 11.05
CA TYR A 446 -20.30 0.51 12.10
C TYR A 446 -18.85 0.48 11.66
N VAL A 447 -17.97 0.95 12.53
CA VAL A 447 -16.52 0.78 12.43
C VAL A 447 -16.16 -0.61 12.89
N VAL A 448 -15.32 -1.29 12.10
CA VAL A 448 -14.77 -2.61 12.43
C VAL A 448 -13.25 -2.54 12.35
N ALA A 449 -12.57 -3.06 13.38
CA ALA A 449 -11.16 -3.42 13.33
C ALA A 449 -10.95 -4.80 13.96
N PHE A 450 -10.42 -5.76 13.19
CA PHE A 450 -10.23 -7.14 13.61
C PHE A 450 -8.86 -7.65 13.17
N PHE A 451 -7.97 -7.83 14.15
CA PHE A 451 -6.60 -8.30 13.97
C PHE A 451 -6.41 -9.68 14.58
N ILE A 452 -5.70 -10.53 13.85
CA ILE A 452 -5.29 -11.89 14.24
C ILE A 452 -3.78 -11.97 14.07
N ASN A 453 -3.04 -12.23 15.14
CA ASN A 453 -1.59 -12.42 15.14
C ASN A 453 -1.28 -13.82 15.69
N SER A 454 -1.17 -14.81 14.80
CA SER A 454 -1.06 -16.23 15.15
C SER A 454 -0.39 -17.02 14.03
N GLY A 455 0.32 -18.10 14.36
CA GLY A 455 0.78 -19.06 13.35
C GLY A 455 -0.35 -19.68 12.50
N ASN A 456 -1.59 -19.68 13.02
CA ASN A 456 -2.78 -20.14 12.31
C ASN A 456 -3.57 -19.00 11.62
N ALA A 457 -3.03 -17.78 11.56
CA ALA A 457 -3.70 -16.62 10.95
C ALA A 457 -4.22 -16.86 9.51
N PRO A 458 -3.56 -17.65 8.63
CA PRO A 458 -4.12 -17.96 7.32
C PRO A 458 -5.51 -18.61 7.37
N ARG A 459 -5.85 -19.33 8.45
CA ARG A 459 -7.16 -19.97 8.66
C ARG A 459 -8.23 -19.00 9.23
N GLY A 460 -7.84 -17.80 9.65
CA GLY A 460 -8.73 -16.84 10.32
C GLY A 460 -9.71 -16.09 9.43
N GLN A 461 -9.75 -16.35 8.12
CA GLN A 461 -10.65 -15.63 7.21
C GLN A 461 -12.12 -15.86 7.56
N ALA A 462 -12.51 -17.09 7.90
CA ALA A 462 -13.88 -17.43 8.24
C ALA A 462 -14.39 -16.63 9.44
N ALA A 463 -13.53 -16.37 10.44
CA ALA A 463 -13.89 -15.55 11.60
C ALA A 463 -14.11 -14.08 11.21
N GLN A 464 -13.25 -13.53 10.36
CA GLN A 464 -13.42 -12.17 9.82
C GLN A 464 -14.70 -12.03 8.99
N ASP A 465 -14.98 -13.01 8.13
CA ASP A 465 -16.18 -13.05 7.30
C ASP A 465 -17.44 -13.16 8.18
N ALA A 466 -17.42 -14.02 9.22
CA ALA A 466 -18.51 -14.16 10.18
C ALA A 466 -18.76 -12.87 10.98
N LEU A 467 -17.70 -12.11 11.33
CA LEU A 467 -17.86 -10.84 12.01
C LEU A 467 -18.60 -9.82 11.14
N LEU A 468 -18.21 -9.67 9.87
CA LEU A 468 -18.87 -8.71 8.98
C LEU A 468 -20.35 -9.02 8.80
N GLN A 469 -20.67 -10.30 8.63
CA GLN A 469 -22.06 -10.75 8.53
C GLN A 469 -22.83 -10.46 9.83
N TRP A 470 -22.22 -10.75 10.98
CA TRP A 470 -22.85 -10.49 12.28
C TRP A 470 -23.09 -8.99 12.52
N VAL A 471 -22.13 -8.12 12.18
CA VAL A 471 -22.29 -6.66 12.29
C VAL A 471 -23.41 -6.17 11.38
N TYR A 472 -23.51 -6.70 10.16
CA TYR A 472 -24.61 -6.35 9.25
C TYR A 472 -25.98 -6.70 9.83
N GLU A 473 -26.12 -7.89 10.44
CA GLU A 473 -27.39 -8.39 10.96
C GLU A 473 -27.81 -7.78 12.31
N ASN A 474 -26.85 -7.36 13.14
CA ASN A 474 -27.10 -6.98 14.54
C ASN A 474 -26.81 -5.50 14.85
N GLY A 475 -26.23 -4.77 13.90
CA GLY A 475 -26.05 -3.31 13.98
C GLY A 475 -27.31 -2.54 13.63
#